data_AF-A0A3A9KCS4-F1
#
_entry.id   AF-A0A3A9KCS4-F1
#
_cell.length_a   1.000
_cell.length_b   1.000
_cell.length_c   1.000
_cell.angle_alpha   90.00
_cell.angle_beta   90.00
_cell.angle_gamma   90.00
#
_symmetry.space_group_name_H-M   'P 1'
#
loop_
_entity.id
_entity.type
_entity.pdbx_description
1 polymer ?
#
loop_
_entity_poly.entity_id
_entity_poly.type
_entity_poly.pdbx_seq_one_letter_code
_entity_poly.pdbx_strand_id
1 'polypeptide(L)'
;MIFSLIKKVLDKTINIEHWILIVSGFGFIIISSLIMYLLEPTEFNSLFNGFWFVMTTISQVGYGDFAPETVLGKLYSIILYIVGVGFFAIMIAK
;
A
#
# COMPACT_ATOMS: atom_id res chain seq x y z
N MET A 1 27.13 -7.20 9.53
CA MET A 1 26.75 -6.02 8.71
C MET A 1 25.24 -5.94 8.46
N ILE A 2 24.59 -6.99 7.98
CA ILE A 2 23.11 -7.03 7.79
C ILE A 2 22.33 -6.91 9.11
N PHE A 3 22.75 -7.62 10.15
CA PHE A 3 22.04 -7.63 11.44
C PHE A 3 22.00 -6.24 12.10
N SER A 4 23.09 -5.47 12.01
CA SER A 4 23.15 -4.09 12.51
C SER A 4 22.29 -3.11 11.70
N LEU A 5 22.12 -3.36 10.40
CA LEU A 5 21.22 -2.58 9.54
C LEU A 5 19.75 -2.84 9.90
N ILE A 6 19.37 -4.12 10.05
CA ILE A 6 18.02 -4.51 10.47
C ILE A 6 17.68 -3.91 11.83
N LYS A 7 18.59 -4.00 12.80
CA LYS A 7 18.39 -3.44 14.14
C LYS A 7 18.22 -1.91 14.11
N LYS A 8 19.03 -1.21 13.31
CA LYS A 8 18.95 0.24 13.16
C LYS A 8 17.64 0.71 12.51
N VAL A 9 17.10 -0.06 11.56
CA VAL A 9 15.77 0.20 10.98
C VAL A 9 14.67 -0.04 12.01
N LEU A 10 14.73 -1.16 12.76
CA LEU A 10 13.77 -1.48 13.82
C LEU A 10 13.72 -0.39 14.91
N ASP A 11 14.88 -0.01 15.46
CA ASP A 11 14.97 1.00 16.52
C ASP A 11 14.46 2.37 16.02
N LYS A 12 14.71 2.71 14.75
CA LYS A 12 14.18 3.94 14.15
C LYS A 12 12.66 3.86 14.00
N THR A 13 12.11 2.72 13.56
CA THR A 13 10.65 2.52 13.44
C THR A 13 9.95 2.64 14.78
N ILE A 14 10.53 2.10 15.86
CA ILE A 14 9.97 2.20 17.23
C ILE A 14 9.83 3.67 17.64
N ASN A 15 10.84 4.50 17.37
CA ASN A 15 10.87 5.91 17.76
C ASN A 15 10.05 6.87 16.87
N ILE A 16 9.45 6.42 15.76
CA ILE A 16 8.56 7.27 14.96
C ILE A 16 7.24 7.51 15.71
N GLU A 17 6.80 8.77 15.76
CA GLU A 17 5.50 9.12 16.33
C GLU A 17 4.33 8.49 15.56
N HIS A 18 3.35 7.96 16.29
CA HIS A 18 2.19 7.25 15.72
C HIS A 18 1.44 8.09 14.68
N TRP A 19 1.33 9.41 14.89
CA TRP A 19 0.62 10.30 13.97
C TRP A 19 1.27 10.38 12.58
N ILE A 20 2.60 10.34 12.53
CA ILE A 20 3.35 10.39 11.26
C ILE A 20 3.06 9.13 10.44
N LEU A 21 2.99 7.97 11.10
CA LEU A 21 2.64 6.70 10.45
C LEU A 21 1.21 6.71 9.92
N ILE A 22 0.26 7.23 10.70
CA ILE A 22 -1.14 7.34 10.27
C ILE A 22 -1.26 8.25 9.05
N VAL A 23 -0.68 9.46 9.10
CA VAL A 23 -0.77 10.43 8.01
C VAL A 23 -0.06 9.91 6.74
N SER A 24 1.13 9.31 6.87
CA SER A 24 1.83 8.74 5.71
C SER A 24 1.11 7.52 5.14
N GLY A 25 0.44 6.71 5.97
CA GLY A 25 -0.39 5.59 5.53
C GLY A 25 -1.61 6.02 4.74
N PHE A 26 -2.38 6.96 5.28
CA PHE A 26 -3.51 7.54 4.57
C PHE A 26 -3.06 8.21 3.26
N GLY A 27 -1.95 8.95 3.29
CA GLY A 27 -1.37 9.54 2.09
C GLY A 27 -1.00 8.49 1.04
N PHE A 28 -0.31 7.42 1.44
CA PHE A 28 0.05 6.31 0.56
C PHE A 28 -1.18 5.67 -0.07
N ILE A 29 -2.21 5.35 0.73
CA ILE A 29 -3.45 4.73 0.25
C ILE A 29 -4.13 5.62 -0.81
N ILE A 30 -4.28 6.92 -0.54
CA ILE A 30 -4.94 7.85 -1.47
C ILE A 30 -4.14 8.01 -2.76
N ILE A 31 -2.81 8.14 -2.67
CA ILE A 31 -1.93 8.25 -3.84
C ILE A 31 -2.00 6.96 -4.67
N SER A 32 -1.95 5.79 -4.03
CA SER A 32 -2.07 4.49 -4.72
C SER A 32 -3.43 4.32 -5.39
N SER A 33 -4.51 4.77 -4.74
CA SER A 33 -5.87 4.73 -5.29
C SER A 33 -5.97 5.56 -6.57
N LEU A 34 -5.38 6.76 -6.56
CA LEU A 34 -5.31 7.63 -7.73
C LEU A 34 -4.45 7.02 -8.84
N ILE A 35 -3.29 6.45 -8.52
CA ILE A 35 -2.42 5.82 -9.51
C ILE A 35 -3.14 4.64 -10.18
N MET A 36 -3.81 3.77 -9.42
CA MET A 36 -4.56 2.66 -10.00
C MET A 36 -5.70 3.12 -10.89
N TYR A 37 -6.47 4.13 -10.44
CA TYR A 37 -7.51 4.75 -11.25
C TYR A 37 -6.97 5.30 -12.59
N LEU A 38 -5.78 5.91 -12.59
CA LEU A 38 -5.17 6.48 -13.79
C LEU A 38 -4.55 5.43 -14.72
N LEU A 39 -3.98 4.35 -14.16
CA LEU A 39 -3.36 3.29 -14.95
C LEU A 39 -4.39 2.35 -15.59
N GLU A 40 -5.54 2.18 -14.95
CA GLU A 40 -6.55 1.18 -15.31
C GLU A 40 -7.97 1.81 -15.32
N PRO A 41 -8.21 2.91 -16.05
CA PRO A 41 -9.46 3.66 -15.96
C PRO A 41 -10.70 2.89 -16.41
N THR A 42 -10.53 1.83 -17.22
CA THR A 42 -11.62 0.95 -17.67
C THR A 42 -12.06 -0.03 -16.60
N GLU A 43 -11.12 -0.55 -15.81
CA GLU A 43 -11.40 -1.49 -14.72
C GLU A 43 -11.86 -0.72 -13.46
N PHE A 44 -11.11 0.32 -13.10
CA PHE A 44 -11.40 1.17 -11.95
C PHE A 44 -12.24 2.36 -12.38
N ASN A 45 -13.52 2.11 -12.67
CA ASN A 45 -14.49 3.10 -13.14
C ASN A 45 -14.73 4.30 -12.21
N SER A 46 -14.19 4.28 -10.99
CA SER A 46 -14.20 5.41 -10.06
C SER A 46 -12.95 5.40 -9.18
N LEU A 47 -12.59 6.56 -8.63
CA LEU A 47 -11.53 6.66 -7.60
C LEU A 47 -11.83 5.77 -6.39
N PHE A 48 -13.11 5.58 -6.06
CA PHE A 48 -13.51 4.72 -4.96
C PHE A 48 -13.20 3.25 -5.24
N ASN A 49 -13.34 2.78 -6.48
CA ASN A 49 -12.97 1.41 -6.84
C ASN A 49 -11.46 1.20 -6.75
N GLY A 50 -10.66 2.21 -7.14
CA GLY A 50 -9.21 2.21 -6.92
C GLY A 50 -8.85 2.12 -5.43
N PHE A 51 -9.55 2.90 -4.59
CA PHE A 51 -9.41 2.84 -3.13
C PHE A 51 -9.78 1.49 -2.55
N TRP A 52 -10.92 0.93 -2.98
CA TRP A 52 -11.38 -0.38 -2.55
C TRP A 52 -10.38 -1.48 -2.89
N PHE A 53 -9.81 -1.46 -4.09
CA PHE A 53 -8.74 -2.38 -4.48
C PHE A 53 -7.48 -2.22 -3.63
N VAL A 54 -7.03 -0.98 -3.41
CA VAL A 54 -5.86 -0.73 -2.56
C VAL A 54 -6.09 -1.28 -1.15
N MET A 55 -7.24 -1.01 -0.55
CA MET A 55 -7.59 -1.48 0.79
C MET A 55 -7.63 -3.01 0.87
N THR A 56 -8.34 -3.66 -0.05
CA THR A 56 -8.47 -5.13 -0.07
C THR A 56 -7.15 -5.83 -0.39
N THR A 57 -6.25 -5.16 -1.12
CA THR A 57 -4.91 -5.65 -1.45
C THR A 57 -3.97 -5.56 -0.25
N ILE A 58 -3.83 -4.39 0.38
CA ILE A 58 -2.91 -4.21 1.52
C ILE A 58 -3.39 -4.98 2.76
N SER A 59 -4.71 -5.20 2.90
CA SER A 59 -5.29 -6.04 3.95
C SER A 59 -5.24 -7.54 3.65
N GLN A 60 -4.74 -7.94 2.47
CA GLN A 60 -4.65 -9.33 2.01
C GLN A 60 -6.01 -10.06 1.92
N VAL A 61 -7.10 -9.31 1.70
CA VAL A 61 -8.45 -9.89 1.51
C VAL A 61 -8.65 -10.31 0.05
N GLY A 62 -8.37 -9.41 -0.90
CA GLY A 62 -8.38 -9.69 -2.33
C GLY A 62 -9.65 -10.34 -2.88
N TYR A 63 -10.79 -9.64 -2.86
CA TYR A 63 -12.06 -10.17 -3.40
C TYR A 63 -12.03 -10.50 -4.90
N GLY A 64 -11.15 -9.83 -5.67
CA GLY A 64 -10.98 -10.06 -7.11
C GLY A 64 -12.08 -9.45 -7.98
N ASP A 65 -12.93 -8.60 -7.42
CA ASP A 65 -13.94 -7.80 -8.10
C ASP A 65 -13.34 -6.64 -8.92
N PHE A 66 -12.18 -6.13 -8.46
CA PHE A 66 -11.35 -5.21 -9.23
C PHE A 66 -9.91 -5.72 -9.23
N ALA A 67 -9.30 -5.80 -10.41
CA ALA A 67 -7.91 -6.21 -10.59
C ALA A 67 -7.30 -5.46 -11.78
N PRO A 68 -5.99 -5.15 -11.75
CA PRO A 68 -5.31 -4.56 -12.90
C PRO A 68 -5.23 -5.58 -14.04
N GLU A 69 -5.54 -5.15 -15.26
CA GLU A 69 -5.41 -6.01 -16.44
C GLU A 69 -4.18 -5.69 -17.28
N THR A 70 -3.76 -4.43 -17.31
CA THR A 70 -2.57 -3.97 -18.03
C THR A 70 -1.28 -4.40 -17.34
N VAL A 71 -0.20 -4.47 -18.11
CA VAL A 71 1.15 -4.73 -17.60
C VAL A 71 1.57 -3.66 -16.59
N LEU A 72 1.22 -2.38 -16.82
CA LEU A 72 1.59 -1.28 -15.92
C LEU A 72 0.82 -1.36 -14.59
N GLY A 73 -0.48 -1.64 -14.61
CA GLY A 73 -1.27 -1.84 -13.40
C GLY A 73 -0.79 -3.04 -12.59
N LYS A 74 -0.41 -4.14 -13.27
CA LYS A 74 0.18 -5.32 -12.63
C LYS A 74 1.54 -5.00 -11.99
N LEU A 75 2.43 -4.28 -12.70
CA LEU A 75 3.71 -3.84 -12.16
C LEU A 75 3.55 -2.92 -10.94
N TYR A 76 2.59 -1.98 -10.99
CA TYR A 76 2.30 -1.13 -9.85
C TYR A 76 1.76 -1.93 -8.66
N SER A 77 0.90 -2.92 -8.92
CA SER A 77 0.35 -3.78 -7.87
C SER A 77 1.42 -4.62 -7.17
N ILE A 78 2.48 -5.02 -7.87
CA ILE A 78 3.66 -5.65 -7.24
C ILE A 78 4.31 -4.71 -6.22
N ILE A 79 4.46 -3.42 -6.56
CA ILE A 79 4.99 -2.41 -5.63
C ILE A 79 4.05 -2.26 -4.44
N LEU A 80 2.73 -2.23 -4.69
CA LEU A 80 1.71 -2.15 -3.64
C LEU A 80 1.76 -3.35 -2.69
N TYR A 81 2.01 -4.57 -3.19
CA TYR A 81 2.20 -5.75 -2.34
C TYR A 81 3.44 -5.63 -1.45
N ILE A 82 4.57 -5.20 -2.01
CA ILE A 82 5.83 -5.14 -1.25
C ILE A 82 5.79 -4.03 -0.19
N VAL A 83 5.31 -2.84 -0.58
CA VAL A 83 5.36 -1.64 0.27
C VAL A 83 4.09 -1.52 1.11
N GLY A 84 2.93 -1.66 0.51
CA GLY A 84 1.63 -1.42 1.15
C GLY A 84 1.33 -2.42 2.25
N VAL A 85 1.59 -3.72 2.02
CA VAL A 85 1.36 -4.77 3.04
C VAL A 85 2.30 -4.57 4.23
N GLY A 86 3.58 -4.32 3.98
CA GLY A 86 4.56 -4.06 5.04
C GLY A 86 4.20 -2.83 5.87
N PHE A 87 3.75 -1.76 5.21
CA PHE A 87 3.32 -0.53 5.88
C PHE A 87 2.06 -0.76 6.71
N PHE A 88 1.04 -1.41 6.13
CA PHE A 88 -0.22 -1.71 6.81
C PHE A 88 0.00 -2.62 8.03
N ALA A 89 0.90 -3.59 7.94
CA ALA A 89 1.30 -4.42 9.07
C ALA A 89 1.92 -3.60 10.21
N ILE A 90 2.80 -2.64 9.90
CA ILE A 90 3.40 -1.75 10.91
C ILE A 90 2.35 -0.87 11.57
N MET A 91 1.36 -0.37 10.81
CA MET A 91 0.26 0.43 11.38
C MET A 91 -0.59 -0.35 12.38
N ILE A 92 -0.83 -1.64 12.14
CA ILE A 92 -1.61 -2.50 13.03
C ILE A 92 -0.77 -2.92 14.25
N ALA A 93 0.53 -3.16 14.05
CA ALA A 93 1.41 -3.69 15.10
C ALA A 93 1.81 -2.65 16.16
N LYS A 94 1.66 -1.36 15.87
CA LYS A 94 1.94 -0.25 16.79
C LYS A 94 0.67 0.18 17.51
#